data_AF-A0AAP2W737-F1
#
_entry.id   AF-A0AAP2W737-F1
#
_cell.length_a   1.000
_cell.length_b   1.000
_cell.length_c   1.000
_cell.angle_alpha   90.00
_cell.angle_beta   90.00
_cell.angle_gamma   90.00
#
_symmetry.space_group_name_H-M   'P 1'
#
loop_
_entity.id
_entity.type
_entity.pdbx_description
1 polymer ?
#
loop_
_entity_poly.entity_id
_entity_poly.type
_entity_poly.pdbx_seq_one_letter_code
_entity_poly.pdbx_strand_id
1 'polypeptide(L)'
;MAQEKAAVEKARTRKRKKVIWVSAIAACFIIIAVIIVSRVVVPFVKNARAYKEAYVFLEEGAYSKAQAAFLALGGYKDAAEQAENAHISELDEKYNRARAFYDNGQYIEAQKAFLELGDYKDSVKAAEEAESAGIEEKYNNAKNLSEEGNYAEAHEIFLELNDYKNSAEEAEFAQKGMDYDRALSLCEEGNFAEAQRLLISLGDYKDAEKLAYGKDFLQVGCHVRFGHYEQDNDLNNGPEIIEWRILDRDQDKILVVSEYVLDFKQMDSAFREVEYWGDSSLRSWLNQDFINISFVDDEKEMISPVSVKNQVYKNHVTVGGGNTVDKVFLLSIEEAEKYFLTNEERISRATAYTNEQGMYSYSDSSCLWWLRSPNNIGYAYVSADGSINEGGINCWSDSGVRPALWIDVNQFSEM
;
A
#
# COMPACT_ATOMS: atom_id res chain seq x y z
N MET A 1 -91.75 78.13 56.41
CA MET A 1 -90.65 77.22 56.84
C MET A 1 -90.44 75.96 55.97
N ALA A 2 -91.41 75.48 55.17
CA ALA A 2 -91.24 74.27 54.34
C ALA A 2 -90.60 74.51 52.94
N GLN A 3 -90.90 75.62 52.27
CA GLN A 3 -90.35 75.93 50.92
C GLN A 3 -88.87 76.33 50.92
N GLU A 4 -88.41 76.99 52.00
CA GLU A 4 -87.02 77.43 52.13
C GLU A 4 -86.06 76.26 52.41
N LYS A 5 -86.51 75.28 53.22
CA LYS A 5 -85.78 74.01 53.43
C LYS A 5 -85.68 73.20 52.14
N ALA A 6 -86.75 73.11 51.32
CA ALA A 6 -86.73 72.40 50.05
C ALA A 6 -85.83 73.05 48.98
N ALA A 7 -85.73 74.39 48.93
CA ALA A 7 -84.84 75.12 48.03
C ALA A 7 -83.36 74.99 48.43
N VAL A 8 -83.06 75.06 49.74
CA VAL A 8 -81.72 74.84 50.28
C VAL A 8 -81.28 73.38 50.10
N GLU A 9 -82.19 72.42 50.22
CA GLU A 9 -81.93 71.00 50.02
C GLU A 9 -81.75 70.62 48.53
N LYS A 10 -82.53 71.23 47.60
CA LYS A 10 -82.27 71.14 46.14
C LYS A 10 -80.95 71.79 45.74
N ALA A 11 -80.58 72.93 46.32
CA ALA A 11 -79.30 73.59 46.08
C ALA A 11 -78.12 72.78 46.65
N ARG A 12 -78.26 72.20 47.85
CA ARG A 12 -77.29 71.27 48.46
C ARG A 12 -77.12 70.02 47.61
N THR A 13 -78.19 69.38 47.17
CA THR A 13 -78.12 68.17 46.32
C THR A 13 -77.55 68.46 44.92
N ARG A 14 -77.86 69.61 44.32
CA ARG A 14 -77.28 70.05 43.03
C ARG A 14 -75.79 70.37 43.16
N LYS A 15 -75.36 71.06 44.24
CA LYS A 15 -73.93 71.25 44.57
C LYS A 15 -73.23 69.91 44.84
N ARG A 16 -73.85 69.00 45.60
CA ARG A 16 -73.30 67.67 45.91
C ARG A 16 -73.14 66.81 44.65
N LYS A 17 -74.14 66.78 43.76
CA LYS A 17 -74.05 66.12 42.44
C LYS A 17 -72.95 66.73 41.57
N LYS A 18 -72.82 68.08 41.53
CA LYS A 18 -71.77 68.77 40.77
C LYS A 18 -70.37 68.49 41.31
N VAL A 19 -70.20 68.46 42.64
CA VAL A 19 -68.94 68.07 43.30
C VAL A 19 -68.59 66.60 43.01
N ILE A 20 -69.54 65.68 43.16
CA ILE A 20 -69.35 64.24 42.85
C ILE A 20 -68.94 64.04 41.38
N TRP A 21 -69.58 64.76 40.45
CA TRP A 21 -69.29 64.67 39.02
C TRP A 21 -67.91 65.23 38.67
N VAL A 22 -67.52 66.37 39.26
CA VAL A 22 -66.16 66.95 39.09
C VAL A 22 -65.09 66.06 39.72
N SER A 23 -65.34 65.48 40.91
CA SER A 23 -64.41 64.54 41.55
C SER A 23 -64.30 63.22 40.79
N ALA A 24 -65.38 62.73 40.17
CA ALA A 24 -65.35 61.53 39.33
C ALA A 24 -64.52 61.76 38.06
N ILE A 25 -64.63 62.95 37.45
CA ILE A 25 -63.79 63.34 36.30
C ILE A 25 -62.32 63.47 36.70
N ALA A 26 -62.04 64.11 37.83
CA ALA A 26 -60.67 64.23 38.34
C ALA A 26 -60.05 62.85 38.64
N ALA A 27 -60.84 61.93 39.23
CA ALA A 27 -60.42 60.56 39.46
C ALA A 27 -60.16 59.79 38.14
N CYS A 28 -61.01 59.96 37.13
CA CYS A 28 -60.76 59.40 35.80
C CYS A 28 -59.48 59.96 35.16
N PHE A 29 -59.21 61.26 35.26
CA PHE A 29 -57.96 61.85 34.77
C PHE A 29 -56.73 61.32 35.49
N ILE A 30 -56.81 61.12 36.81
CA ILE A 30 -55.71 60.53 37.59
C ILE A 30 -55.49 59.06 37.17
N ILE A 31 -56.56 58.28 36.99
CA ILE A 31 -56.46 56.89 36.53
C ILE A 31 -55.85 56.84 35.12
N ILE A 32 -56.30 57.69 34.20
CA ILE A 32 -55.74 57.80 32.86
C ILE A 32 -54.27 58.23 32.91
N ALA A 33 -53.91 59.21 33.74
CA ALA A 33 -52.52 59.64 33.93
C ALA A 33 -51.65 58.52 34.51
N VAL A 34 -52.12 57.76 35.49
CA VAL A 34 -51.43 56.59 36.05
C VAL A 34 -51.30 55.50 34.99
N ILE A 35 -52.32 55.25 34.17
CA ILE A 35 -52.26 54.30 33.05
C ILE A 35 -51.24 54.77 32.01
N ILE A 36 -51.23 56.04 31.63
CA ILE A 36 -50.25 56.61 30.69
C ILE A 36 -48.84 56.50 31.26
N VAL A 37 -48.63 56.86 32.52
CA VAL A 37 -47.32 56.76 33.17
C VAL A 37 -46.87 55.30 33.24
N SER A 38 -47.73 54.39 33.70
CA SER A 38 -47.37 52.98 33.91
C SER A 38 -47.27 52.17 32.62
N ARG A 39 -48.11 52.43 31.60
CA ARG A 39 -48.19 51.67 30.35
C ARG A 39 -47.40 52.29 29.20
N VAL A 40 -47.07 53.59 29.26
CA VAL A 40 -46.40 54.30 28.16
C VAL A 40 -45.08 54.91 28.62
N VAL A 41 -45.08 55.75 29.66
CA VAL A 41 -43.88 56.52 30.05
C VAL A 41 -42.79 55.63 30.67
N VAL A 42 -43.16 54.78 31.63
CA VAL A 42 -42.19 53.90 32.30
C VAL A 42 -41.54 52.89 31.32
N PRO A 43 -42.29 52.18 30.45
CA PRO A 43 -41.69 51.32 29.43
C PRO A 43 -40.81 52.11 28.44
N PHE A 44 -41.22 53.31 28.03
CA PHE A 44 -40.44 54.14 27.12
C PHE A 44 -39.08 54.53 27.71
N VAL A 45 -39.03 54.97 28.97
CA VAL A 45 -37.76 55.33 29.64
C VAL A 45 -36.88 54.10 29.86
N LYS A 46 -37.47 52.95 30.21
CA LYS A 46 -36.74 51.68 30.32
C LYS A 46 -36.12 51.25 28.99
N ASN A 47 -36.91 51.26 27.91
CA ASN A 47 -36.44 50.90 26.57
C ASN A 47 -35.38 51.88 26.06
N ALA A 48 -35.52 53.18 26.33
CA ALA A 48 -34.50 54.18 25.99
C ALA A 48 -33.16 53.92 26.68
N ARG A 49 -33.18 53.46 27.94
CA ARG A 49 -31.95 53.08 28.67
C ARG A 49 -31.36 51.79 28.13
N ALA A 50 -32.16 50.73 28.00
CA ALA A 50 -31.72 49.44 27.50
C ALA A 50 -31.20 49.53 26.06
N TYR A 51 -31.77 50.41 25.23
CA TYR A 51 -31.27 50.71 23.89
C TYR A 51 -29.88 51.34 23.93
N LYS A 52 -29.61 52.29 24.83
CA LYS A 52 -28.24 52.84 25.00
C LYS A 52 -27.25 51.78 25.47
N GLU A 53 -27.67 50.91 26.38
CA GLU A 53 -26.83 49.81 26.88
C GLU A 53 -26.53 48.78 25.79
N ALA A 54 -27.48 48.48 24.90
CA ALA A 54 -27.26 47.62 23.73
C ALA A 54 -26.17 48.19 22.79
N TYR A 55 -26.13 49.52 22.59
CA TYR A 55 -25.05 50.17 21.84
C TYR A 55 -23.70 50.09 22.54
N VAL A 56 -23.64 50.14 23.87
CA VAL A 56 -22.39 49.94 24.61
C VAL A 56 -21.83 48.55 24.32
N PHE A 57 -22.67 47.50 24.33
CA PHE A 57 -22.22 46.16 23.95
C PHE A 57 -21.70 46.09 22.51
N LEU A 58 -22.28 46.87 21.59
CA LEU A 58 -21.82 46.93 20.20
C LEU A 58 -20.46 47.63 20.08
N GLU A 59 -20.26 48.75 20.79
CA GLU A 59 -18.98 49.47 20.86
C GLU A 59 -17.88 48.64 21.53
N GLU A 60 -18.24 47.76 22.47
CA GLU A 60 -17.32 46.81 23.13
C GLU A 60 -17.03 45.56 22.29
N GLY A 61 -17.65 45.40 21.10
CA GLY A 61 -17.53 44.19 20.28
C GLY A 61 -18.24 42.96 20.85
N ALA A 62 -19.07 43.13 21.88
CA ALA A 62 -19.85 42.05 22.49
C ALA A 62 -21.12 41.75 21.68
N TYR A 63 -20.96 41.39 20.41
CA TYR A 63 -22.03 41.30 19.41
C TYR A 63 -23.20 40.39 19.81
N SER A 64 -22.94 39.21 20.40
CA SER A 64 -23.99 38.32 20.90
C SER A 64 -24.84 38.98 22.01
N LYS A 65 -24.18 39.71 22.93
CA LYS A 65 -24.89 40.47 23.99
C LYS A 65 -25.66 41.64 23.40
N ALA A 66 -25.08 42.37 22.45
CA ALA A 66 -25.74 43.46 21.74
C ALA A 66 -26.98 42.97 21.00
N GLN A 67 -26.87 41.88 20.23
CA GLN A 67 -27.98 41.25 19.52
C GLN A 67 -29.11 40.87 20.49
N ALA A 68 -28.80 40.16 21.58
CA ALA A 68 -29.79 39.77 22.57
C ALA A 68 -30.48 40.99 23.21
N ALA A 69 -29.72 42.04 23.53
CA ALA A 69 -30.24 43.27 24.11
C ALA A 69 -31.14 44.05 23.12
N PHE A 70 -30.78 44.10 21.85
CA PHE A 70 -31.60 44.71 20.80
C PHE A 70 -32.86 43.90 20.48
N LEU A 71 -32.78 42.56 20.41
CA LEU A 71 -33.96 41.70 20.25
C LEU A 71 -34.97 41.88 21.38
N ALA A 72 -34.49 42.04 22.62
CA ALA A 72 -35.35 42.26 23.78
C ALA A 72 -36.15 43.58 23.72
N LEU A 73 -35.74 44.54 22.89
CA LEU A 73 -36.42 45.82 22.70
C LEU A 73 -37.57 45.75 21.68
N GLY A 74 -37.66 44.69 20.88
CA GLY A 74 -38.70 44.49 19.88
C GLY A 74 -38.80 45.65 18.88
N GLY A 75 -40.00 46.21 18.70
CA GLY A 75 -40.26 47.30 17.77
C GLY A 75 -39.84 48.71 18.25
N TYR A 76 -38.98 48.82 19.26
CA TYR A 76 -38.51 50.11 19.75
C TYR A 76 -37.44 50.68 18.81
N LYS A 77 -37.77 51.75 18.09
CA LYS A 77 -36.89 52.38 17.08
C LYS A 77 -36.46 51.37 16.00
N ASP A 78 -35.17 51.34 15.69
CA ASP A 78 -34.46 50.48 14.75
C ASP A 78 -33.82 49.26 15.45
N ALA A 79 -34.24 48.91 16.67
CA ALA A 79 -33.60 47.83 17.43
C ALA A 79 -33.57 46.49 16.68
N ALA A 80 -34.59 46.16 15.88
CA ALA A 80 -34.58 44.97 15.04
C ALA A 80 -33.44 44.99 14.00
N GLU A 81 -33.21 46.13 13.35
CA GLU A 81 -32.12 46.33 12.39
C GLU A 81 -30.76 46.28 13.10
N GLN A 82 -30.64 46.89 14.29
CA GLN A 82 -29.40 46.84 15.07
C GLN A 82 -29.09 45.43 15.61
N ALA A 83 -30.11 44.63 15.92
CA ALA A 83 -29.91 43.22 16.25
C ALA A 83 -29.35 42.43 15.06
N GLU A 84 -29.85 42.69 13.86
CA GLU A 84 -29.33 42.08 12.62
C GLU A 84 -27.89 42.54 12.34
N ASN A 85 -27.59 43.84 12.46
CA ASN A 85 -26.24 44.37 12.29
C ASN A 85 -25.25 43.79 13.31
N ALA A 86 -25.68 43.62 14.57
CA ALA A 86 -24.87 42.96 15.59
C ALA A 86 -24.60 41.50 15.22
N HIS A 87 -25.61 40.77 14.72
CA HIS A 87 -25.43 39.40 14.24
C HIS A 87 -24.45 39.30 13.07
N ILE A 88 -24.60 40.19 12.08
CA ILE A 88 -23.69 40.26 10.92
C ILE A 88 -22.26 40.55 11.39
N SER A 89 -22.08 41.45 12.36
CA SER A 89 -20.76 41.77 12.93
C SER A 89 -20.13 40.58 13.65
N GLU A 90 -20.93 39.76 14.34
CA GLU A 90 -20.45 38.50 14.95
C GLU A 90 -20.01 37.48 13.88
N LEU A 91 -20.77 37.36 12.80
CA LEU A 91 -20.42 36.49 11.67
C LEU A 91 -19.17 36.99 10.94
N ASP A 92 -18.99 38.31 10.79
CA ASP A 92 -17.78 38.93 10.23
C ASP A 92 -16.54 38.56 11.05
N GLU A 93 -16.61 38.63 12.37
CA GLU A 93 -15.50 38.29 13.26
C GLU A 93 -15.12 36.80 13.13
N LYS A 94 -16.12 35.91 13.13
CA LYS A 94 -15.92 34.46 12.92
C LYS A 94 -15.34 34.16 11.55
N TYR A 95 -15.82 34.83 10.50
CA TYR A 95 -15.31 34.69 9.15
C TYR A 95 -13.85 35.15 9.04
N ASN A 96 -13.51 36.30 9.61
CA ASN A 96 -12.14 36.81 9.63
C ASN A 96 -11.19 35.87 10.40
N ARG A 97 -11.68 35.25 11.47
CA ARG A 97 -10.92 34.23 12.20
C ARG A 97 -10.72 32.95 11.36
N ALA A 98 -11.73 32.50 10.63
CA ALA A 98 -11.60 31.37 9.72
C ALA A 98 -10.57 31.65 8.60
N ARG A 99 -10.58 32.87 8.02
CA ARG A 99 -9.56 33.32 7.07
C ARG A 99 -8.17 33.36 7.70
N ALA A 100 -8.04 33.82 8.94
CA ALA A 100 -6.76 33.81 9.63
C ALA A 100 -6.21 32.38 9.87
N PHE A 101 -7.07 31.39 10.13
CA PHE A 101 -6.62 30.00 10.16
C PHE A 101 -6.09 29.56 8.79
N TYR A 102 -6.81 29.88 7.72
CA TYR A 102 -6.40 29.55 6.35
C TYR A 102 -5.06 30.18 5.98
N ASP A 103 -4.89 31.48 6.23
CA ASP A 103 -3.68 32.23 5.89
C ASP A 103 -2.44 31.75 6.69
N ASN A 104 -2.66 31.08 7.83
CA ASN A 104 -1.61 30.46 8.64
C ASN A 104 -1.35 28.97 8.32
N GLY A 105 -1.98 28.42 7.28
CA GLY A 105 -1.87 26.99 6.91
C GLY A 105 -2.63 26.03 7.84
N GLN A 106 -3.46 26.55 8.76
CA GLN A 106 -4.27 25.72 9.66
C GLN A 106 -5.56 25.30 8.96
N TYR A 107 -5.43 24.51 7.90
CA TYR A 107 -6.51 24.24 6.96
C TYR A 107 -7.68 23.45 7.57
N ILE A 108 -7.41 22.53 8.51
CA ILE A 108 -8.45 21.76 9.21
C ILE A 108 -9.30 22.69 10.09
N GLU A 109 -8.64 23.58 10.85
CA GLU A 109 -9.30 24.58 11.68
C GLU A 109 -10.07 25.61 10.84
N ALA A 110 -9.51 26.00 9.70
CA ALA A 110 -10.15 26.90 8.75
C ALA A 110 -11.42 26.27 8.15
N GLN A 111 -11.33 25.04 7.62
CA GLN A 111 -12.47 24.31 7.06
C GLN A 111 -13.59 24.20 8.09
N LYS A 112 -13.27 23.78 9.31
CA LYS A 112 -14.26 23.67 10.40
C LYS A 112 -14.93 25.02 10.70
N ALA A 113 -14.14 26.08 10.82
CA ALA A 113 -14.66 27.42 11.12
C ALA A 113 -15.53 27.99 9.99
N PHE A 114 -15.20 27.70 8.73
CA PHE A 114 -16.04 28.07 7.58
C PHE A 114 -17.33 27.26 7.49
N LEU A 115 -17.30 25.95 7.78
CA LEU A 115 -18.50 25.12 7.83
C LEU A 115 -19.48 25.59 8.91
N GLU A 116 -18.99 26.08 10.05
CA GLU A 116 -19.81 26.66 11.12
C GLU A 116 -20.54 27.96 10.69
N LEU A 117 -20.07 28.65 9.66
CA LEU A 117 -20.67 29.88 9.12
C LEU A 117 -21.78 29.64 8.10
N GLY A 118 -21.90 28.42 7.54
CA GLY A 118 -22.91 28.06 6.55
C GLY A 118 -22.89 28.97 5.32
N ASP A 119 -24.05 29.51 4.93
CA ASP A 119 -24.22 30.35 3.73
C ASP A 119 -23.75 31.81 3.92
N TYR A 120 -23.11 32.15 5.03
CA TYR A 120 -22.59 33.48 5.24
C TYR A 120 -21.42 33.77 4.28
N LYS A 121 -21.58 34.78 3.43
CA LYS A 121 -20.61 35.13 2.36
C LYS A 121 -20.30 33.93 1.45
N ASP A 122 -19.02 33.61 1.28
CA ASP A 122 -18.48 32.51 0.50
C ASP A 122 -17.97 31.36 1.40
N SER A 123 -18.41 31.29 2.66
CA SER A 123 -17.87 30.33 3.64
C SER A 123 -17.92 28.88 3.16
N VAL A 124 -18.99 28.46 2.46
CA VAL A 124 -19.05 27.11 1.85
C VAL A 124 -17.89 26.87 0.89
N LYS A 125 -17.61 27.82 -0.02
CA LYS A 125 -16.50 27.71 -0.97
C LYS A 125 -15.15 27.79 -0.27
N ALA A 126 -15.02 28.69 0.70
CA ALA A 126 -13.79 28.83 1.49
C ALA A 126 -13.48 27.56 2.31
N ALA A 127 -14.50 26.82 2.75
CA ALA A 127 -14.33 25.51 3.39
C ALA A 127 -13.79 24.47 2.39
N GLU A 128 -14.35 24.40 1.18
CA GLU A 128 -13.86 23.51 0.11
C GLU A 128 -12.42 23.84 -0.31
N GLU A 129 -12.08 25.13 -0.38
CA GLU A 129 -10.72 25.61 -0.66
C GLU A 129 -9.74 25.22 0.47
N ALA A 130 -10.15 25.40 1.73
CA ALA A 130 -9.36 24.98 2.89
C ALA A 130 -9.10 23.47 2.89
N GLU A 131 -10.13 22.66 2.63
CA GLU A 131 -10.00 21.21 2.49
C GLU A 131 -8.98 20.83 1.42
N SER A 132 -9.14 21.40 0.22
CA SER A 132 -8.26 21.13 -0.92
C SER A 132 -6.80 21.52 -0.62
N ALA A 133 -6.58 22.65 0.05
CA ALA A 133 -5.26 23.10 0.46
C ALA A 133 -4.63 22.19 1.53
N GLY A 134 -5.43 21.70 2.49
CA GLY A 134 -4.96 20.73 3.49
C GLY A 134 -4.59 19.38 2.90
N ILE A 135 -5.35 18.90 1.90
CA ILE A 135 -5.03 17.68 1.15
C ILE A 135 -3.72 17.85 0.36
N GLU A 136 -3.54 19.00 -0.32
CA GLU A 136 -2.31 19.35 -1.04
C GLU A 136 -1.09 19.40 -0.10
N GLU A 137 -1.23 20.00 1.08
CA GLU A 137 -0.15 20.05 2.08
C GLU A 137 0.23 18.64 2.56
N LYS A 138 -0.76 17.82 2.91
CA LYS A 138 -0.53 16.41 3.31
C LYS A 138 0.21 15.62 2.24
N TYR A 139 -0.20 15.78 0.98
CA TYR A 139 0.46 15.15 -0.16
C TYR A 139 1.92 15.56 -0.28
N ASN A 140 2.22 16.86 -0.19
CA ASN A 140 3.59 17.36 -0.28
C ASN A 140 4.45 16.90 0.93
N ASN A 141 3.86 16.80 2.12
CA ASN A 141 4.54 16.22 3.28
C ASN A 141 4.90 14.75 3.06
N ALA A 142 3.98 13.94 2.53
CA ALA A 142 4.24 12.53 2.21
C ALA A 142 5.34 12.36 1.15
N LYS A 143 5.37 13.23 0.14
CA LYS A 143 6.46 13.28 -0.85
C LYS A 143 7.81 13.54 -0.20
N ASN A 144 7.91 14.54 0.68
CA ASN A 144 9.15 14.84 1.40
C ASN A 144 9.60 13.67 2.28
N LEU A 145 8.68 13.04 3.01
CA LEU A 145 8.99 11.84 3.82
C LEU A 145 9.56 10.70 2.96
N SER A 146 8.98 10.45 1.79
CA SER A 146 9.48 9.44 0.85
C SER A 146 10.88 9.78 0.33
N GLU A 147 11.16 11.05 0.03
CA GLU A 147 12.48 11.52 -0.41
C GLU A 147 13.56 11.38 0.68
N GLU A 148 13.16 11.52 1.95
CA GLU A 148 14.01 11.30 3.12
C GLU A 148 14.20 9.81 3.47
N GLY A 149 13.52 8.89 2.78
CA GLY A 149 13.54 7.46 3.06
C GLY A 149 12.61 7.02 4.19
N ASN A 150 11.76 7.91 4.71
CA ASN A 150 10.74 7.61 5.72
C ASN A 150 9.51 6.96 5.05
N TYR A 151 9.72 5.83 4.38
CA TYR A 151 8.73 5.21 3.51
C TYR A 151 7.47 4.75 4.23
N ALA A 152 7.58 4.25 5.47
CA ALA A 152 6.43 3.78 6.24
C ALA A 152 5.44 4.91 6.53
N GLU A 153 5.92 6.08 6.97
CA GLU A 153 5.07 7.25 7.23
C GLU A 153 4.49 7.83 5.93
N ALA A 154 5.29 7.89 4.85
CA ALA A 154 4.82 8.34 3.55
C ALA A 154 3.71 7.44 2.98
N HIS A 155 3.89 6.12 3.06
CA HIS A 155 2.94 5.12 2.57
C HIS A 155 1.56 5.27 3.21
N GLU A 156 1.49 5.39 4.55
CA GLU A 156 0.23 5.57 5.26
C GLU A 156 -0.49 6.86 4.82
N ILE A 157 0.23 7.98 4.67
CA ILE A 157 -0.39 9.23 4.23
C ILE A 157 -0.90 9.11 2.78
N PHE A 158 -0.16 8.47 1.88
CA PHE A 158 -0.63 8.26 0.51
C PHE A 158 -1.86 7.37 0.43
N LEU A 159 -1.98 6.34 1.29
CA LEU A 159 -3.20 5.54 1.40
C LEU A 159 -4.39 6.36 1.90
N GLU A 160 -4.19 7.25 2.87
CA GLU A 160 -5.24 8.16 3.36
C GLU A 160 -5.74 9.11 2.26
N LEU A 161 -4.84 9.53 1.35
CA LEU A 161 -5.14 10.45 0.25
C LEU A 161 -5.90 9.78 -0.91
N ASN A 162 -5.88 8.44 -0.99
CA ASN A 162 -6.62 7.63 -1.95
C ASN A 162 -6.42 8.12 -3.41
N ASP A 163 -7.49 8.56 -4.09
CA ASP A 163 -7.47 8.98 -5.51
C ASP A 163 -6.93 10.41 -5.73
N TYR A 164 -6.39 11.06 -4.70
CA TYR A 164 -5.82 12.39 -4.86
C TYR A 164 -4.50 12.35 -5.63
N LYS A 165 -4.47 13.00 -6.81
CA LYS A 165 -3.33 12.98 -7.73
C LYS A 165 -2.87 11.55 -8.03
N ASN A 166 -1.58 11.27 -7.91
CA ASN A 166 -0.95 9.97 -8.09
C ASN A 166 -0.61 9.29 -6.74
N SER A 167 -1.39 9.55 -5.68
CA SER A 167 -1.09 9.01 -4.34
C SER A 167 -1.06 7.47 -4.34
N ALA A 168 -1.89 6.81 -5.15
CA ALA A 168 -1.83 5.36 -5.30
C ALA A 168 -0.48 4.87 -5.86
N GLU A 169 0.07 5.51 -6.89
CA GLU A 169 1.39 5.16 -7.42
C GLU A 169 2.52 5.51 -6.44
N GLU A 170 2.40 6.62 -5.70
CA GLU A 170 3.38 7.01 -4.68
C GLU A 170 3.37 6.07 -3.46
N ALA A 171 2.21 5.52 -3.09
CA ALA A 171 2.11 4.47 -2.09
C ALA A 171 2.85 3.20 -2.57
N GLU A 172 2.64 2.76 -3.81
CA GLU A 172 3.39 1.62 -4.36
C GLU A 172 4.90 1.88 -4.34
N PHE A 173 5.33 3.10 -4.69
CA PHE A 173 6.74 3.49 -4.61
C PHE A 173 7.30 3.42 -3.18
N ALA A 174 6.56 3.93 -2.19
CA ALA A 174 6.96 3.86 -0.79
C ALA A 174 7.02 2.40 -0.28
N GLN A 175 6.07 1.56 -0.69
CA GLN A 175 6.09 0.12 -0.37
C GLN A 175 7.35 -0.56 -0.93
N LYS A 176 7.75 -0.25 -2.18
CA LYS A 176 9.02 -0.75 -2.75
C LYS A 176 10.24 -0.30 -1.92
N GLY A 177 10.20 0.91 -1.37
CA GLY A 177 11.24 1.40 -0.45
C GLY A 177 11.33 0.58 0.84
N MET A 178 10.19 0.30 1.47
CA MET A 178 10.14 -0.56 2.66
C MET A 178 10.62 -1.99 2.37
N ASP A 179 10.21 -2.57 1.24
CA ASP A 179 10.62 -3.91 0.82
C ASP A 179 12.12 -3.97 0.54
N TYR A 180 12.70 -2.91 -0.03
CA TYR A 180 14.14 -2.78 -0.23
C TYR A 180 14.89 -2.78 1.12
N ASP A 181 14.46 -1.97 2.07
CA ASP A 181 15.06 -1.91 3.41
C ASP A 181 14.90 -3.24 4.17
N ARG A 182 13.77 -3.93 3.98
CA ARG A 182 13.56 -5.29 4.51
C ARG A 182 14.52 -6.29 3.89
N ALA A 183 14.77 -6.23 2.59
CA ALA A 183 15.70 -7.11 1.92
C ALA A 183 17.13 -6.93 2.45
N LEU A 184 17.57 -5.69 2.67
CA LEU A 184 18.86 -5.39 3.29
C LEU A 184 18.94 -5.93 4.72
N SER A 185 17.88 -5.75 5.52
CA SER A 185 17.81 -6.30 6.88
C SER A 185 17.92 -7.83 6.89
N LEU A 186 17.26 -8.51 5.93
CA LEU A 186 17.34 -9.96 5.76
C LEU A 186 18.77 -10.42 5.42
N CYS A 187 19.53 -9.64 4.63
CA CYS A 187 20.95 -9.92 4.38
C CYS A 187 21.78 -9.83 5.67
N GLU A 188 21.54 -8.83 6.51
CA GLU A 188 22.22 -8.69 7.81
C GLU A 188 21.87 -9.83 8.78
N GLU A 189 20.63 -10.32 8.73
CA GLU A 189 20.16 -11.50 9.46
C GLU A 189 20.71 -12.83 8.92
N GLY A 190 21.38 -12.81 7.75
CA GLY A 190 21.90 -14.00 7.07
C GLY A 190 20.84 -14.80 6.30
N ASN A 191 19.64 -14.26 6.12
CA ASN A 191 18.55 -14.88 5.38
C ASN A 191 18.60 -14.50 3.90
N PHE A 192 19.67 -14.93 3.22
CA PHE A 192 19.99 -14.53 1.86
C PHE A 192 18.94 -14.98 0.84
N ALA A 193 18.37 -16.17 0.97
CA ALA A 193 17.37 -16.67 0.02
C ALA A 193 16.07 -15.85 0.04
N GLU A 194 15.63 -15.41 1.23
CA GLU A 194 14.47 -14.53 1.33
C GLU A 194 14.79 -13.10 0.86
N ALA A 195 15.96 -12.58 1.24
CA ALA A 195 16.43 -11.28 0.76
C ALA A 195 16.48 -11.21 -0.77
N GLN A 196 17.05 -12.24 -1.41
CA GLN A 196 17.19 -12.28 -2.86
C GLN A 196 15.85 -12.30 -3.57
N ARG A 197 14.89 -13.11 -3.07
CA ARG A 197 13.54 -13.15 -3.63
C ARG A 197 12.87 -11.78 -3.59
N LEU A 198 13.04 -11.06 -2.49
CA LEU A 198 12.50 -9.71 -2.34
C LEU A 198 13.18 -8.73 -3.31
N LEU A 199 14.51 -8.76 -3.44
CA LEU A 199 15.24 -7.93 -4.40
C LEU A 199 14.86 -8.22 -5.86
N ILE A 200 14.70 -9.50 -6.23
CA ILE A 200 14.24 -9.88 -7.57
C ILE A 200 12.83 -9.33 -7.83
N SER A 201 11.93 -9.40 -6.84
CA SER A 201 10.57 -8.87 -6.96
C SER A 201 10.52 -7.34 -7.12
N LEU A 202 11.55 -6.64 -6.65
CA LEU A 202 11.68 -5.19 -6.76
C LEU A 202 12.16 -4.73 -8.14
N GLY A 203 12.71 -5.62 -8.97
CA GLY A 203 13.12 -5.32 -10.34
C GLY A 203 14.13 -4.18 -10.43
N ASP A 204 13.77 -3.15 -11.20
CA ASP A 204 14.61 -1.97 -11.47
C ASP A 204 14.58 -0.90 -10.37
N TYR A 205 13.91 -1.18 -9.24
CA TYR A 205 13.92 -0.27 -8.11
C TYR A 205 15.33 -0.14 -7.52
N LYS A 206 15.90 1.09 -7.61
CA LYS A 206 17.28 1.40 -7.20
C LYS A 206 18.28 0.46 -7.90
N ASP A 207 19.05 -0.29 -7.12
CA ASP A 207 20.02 -1.29 -7.56
C ASP A 207 19.61 -2.72 -7.18
N ALA A 208 18.32 -2.95 -6.90
CA ALA A 208 17.82 -4.22 -6.38
C ALA A 208 18.19 -5.43 -7.25
N GLU A 209 17.93 -5.38 -8.56
CA GLU A 209 18.31 -6.47 -9.47
C GLU A 209 19.82 -6.73 -9.46
N LYS A 210 20.64 -5.68 -9.52
CA LYS A 210 22.10 -5.83 -9.48
C LYS A 210 22.56 -6.45 -8.16
N LEU A 211 21.99 -6.00 -7.05
CA LEU A 211 22.29 -6.51 -5.72
C LEU A 211 21.91 -7.99 -5.60
N ALA A 212 20.74 -8.38 -6.12
CA ALA A 212 20.22 -9.75 -6.03
C ALA A 212 21.18 -10.81 -6.58
N TYR A 213 21.99 -10.48 -7.60
CA TYR A 213 22.95 -11.42 -8.19
C TYR A 213 24.41 -11.11 -7.81
N GLY A 214 24.61 -10.29 -6.77
CA GLY A 214 25.92 -10.00 -6.21
C GLY A 214 26.56 -11.22 -5.52
N LYS A 215 27.88 -11.16 -5.32
CA LYS A 215 28.69 -12.25 -4.72
C LYS A 215 28.17 -12.72 -3.36
N ASP A 216 27.55 -11.83 -2.59
CA ASP A 216 26.99 -12.14 -1.27
C ASP A 216 25.85 -13.18 -1.34
N PHE A 217 25.17 -13.28 -2.48
CA PHE A 217 24.10 -14.24 -2.74
C PHE A 217 24.57 -15.60 -3.29
N LEU A 218 25.88 -15.85 -3.38
CA LEU A 218 26.43 -17.18 -3.72
C LEU A 218 26.34 -18.14 -2.53
N GLN A 219 25.12 -18.33 -2.01
CA GLN A 219 24.78 -19.10 -0.82
C GLN A 219 23.74 -20.16 -1.15
N VAL A 220 23.71 -21.25 -0.37
CA VAL A 220 22.70 -22.31 -0.52
C VAL A 220 21.30 -21.73 -0.36
N GLY A 221 20.39 -22.10 -1.26
CA GLY A 221 19.01 -21.62 -1.31
C GLY A 221 18.80 -20.37 -2.16
N CYS A 222 19.87 -19.65 -2.53
CA CYS A 222 19.81 -18.53 -3.45
C CYS A 222 19.93 -19.00 -4.92
N HIS A 223 19.82 -18.03 -5.82
CA HIS A 223 19.92 -18.18 -7.26
C HIS A 223 21.15 -17.45 -7.82
N VAL A 224 21.68 -17.95 -8.93
CA VAL A 224 22.76 -17.31 -9.68
C VAL A 224 22.46 -17.37 -11.17
N ARG A 225 22.86 -16.34 -11.89
CA ARG A 225 22.76 -16.25 -13.36
C ARG A 225 24.10 -16.62 -13.97
N PHE A 226 24.15 -17.63 -14.85
CA PHE A 226 25.40 -18.15 -15.40
C PHE A 226 25.15 -18.93 -16.70
N GLY A 227 25.86 -18.60 -17.80
CA GLY A 227 25.59 -19.18 -19.11
C GLY A 227 24.22 -18.80 -19.69
N HIS A 228 23.98 -19.20 -20.94
CA HIS A 228 22.77 -18.87 -21.71
C HIS A 228 22.20 -20.10 -22.40
N TYR A 229 20.88 -20.26 -22.47
CA TYR A 229 20.23 -21.29 -23.27
C TYR A 229 18.86 -20.81 -23.72
N GLU A 230 18.40 -21.35 -24.85
CA GLU A 230 17.08 -21.05 -25.39
C GLU A 230 15.97 -21.49 -24.42
N GLN A 231 15.10 -20.57 -24.04
CA GLN A 231 14.01 -20.81 -23.07
C GLN A 231 12.69 -20.21 -23.55
N ASP A 232 12.68 -19.11 -24.29
CA ASP A 232 11.45 -18.46 -24.71
C ASP A 232 10.92 -18.88 -26.11
N ASN A 233 11.71 -19.66 -26.86
CA ASN A 233 11.44 -20.16 -28.21
C ASN A 233 11.50 -19.07 -29.30
N ASP A 234 12.00 -17.88 -29.01
CA ASP A 234 12.28 -16.84 -30.01
C ASP A 234 13.74 -16.87 -30.45
N LEU A 235 14.05 -17.74 -31.41
CA LEU A 235 15.42 -17.91 -31.94
C LEU A 235 16.07 -16.64 -32.54
N ASN A 236 15.36 -15.50 -32.61
CA ASN A 236 15.88 -14.24 -33.13
C ASN A 236 16.52 -13.33 -32.07
N ASN A 237 16.22 -13.51 -30.77
CA ASN A 237 16.75 -12.67 -29.69
C ASN A 237 18.06 -13.22 -29.09
N GLY A 238 18.40 -14.48 -29.42
CA GLY A 238 19.55 -15.20 -28.86
C GLY A 238 19.21 -15.82 -27.50
N PRO A 239 20.00 -16.81 -27.03
CA PRO A 239 19.64 -17.59 -25.86
C PRO A 239 19.52 -16.75 -24.58
N GLU A 240 18.53 -17.03 -23.74
CA GLU A 240 18.32 -16.36 -22.45
C GLU A 240 19.34 -16.80 -21.41
N ILE A 241 19.67 -15.91 -20.47
CA ILE A 241 20.52 -16.26 -19.33
C ILE A 241 19.88 -17.38 -18.51
N ILE A 242 20.69 -18.36 -18.10
CA ILE A 242 20.20 -19.48 -17.30
C ILE A 242 20.22 -19.07 -15.83
N GLU A 243 19.07 -19.21 -15.19
CA GLU A 243 18.94 -19.08 -13.74
C GLU A 243 19.16 -20.43 -13.06
N TRP A 244 20.02 -20.45 -12.06
CA TRP A 244 20.40 -21.66 -11.34
C TRP A 244 20.13 -21.52 -9.85
N ARG A 245 19.56 -22.55 -9.24
CA ARG A 245 19.42 -22.64 -7.78
C ARG A 245 20.68 -23.26 -7.17
N ILE A 246 21.20 -22.66 -6.11
CA ILE A 246 22.36 -23.13 -5.37
C ILE A 246 21.94 -24.18 -4.33
N LEU A 247 22.41 -25.41 -4.51
CA LEU A 247 22.04 -26.57 -3.69
C LEU A 247 23.05 -26.89 -2.58
N ASP A 248 24.34 -26.68 -2.84
CA ASP A 248 25.42 -26.95 -1.88
C ASP A 248 26.58 -25.98 -2.10
N ARG A 249 27.41 -25.82 -1.08
CA ARG A 249 28.64 -25.02 -1.17
C ARG A 249 29.80 -25.77 -0.52
N ASP A 250 30.85 -25.96 -1.32
CA ASP A 250 32.13 -26.51 -0.87
C ASP A 250 33.23 -25.49 -1.11
N GLN A 251 33.60 -24.76 -0.06
CA GLN A 251 34.60 -23.69 -0.09
C GLN A 251 34.25 -22.62 -1.16
N ASP A 252 35.04 -22.59 -2.23
CA ASP A 252 34.93 -21.67 -3.35
C ASP A 252 34.14 -22.28 -4.52
N LYS A 253 33.38 -23.34 -4.27
CA LYS A 253 32.52 -23.97 -5.28
C LYS A 253 31.08 -24.03 -4.82
N ILE A 254 30.19 -23.79 -5.76
CA ILE A 254 28.75 -23.95 -5.56
C ILE A 254 28.23 -25.06 -6.47
N LEU A 255 27.44 -25.97 -5.90
CA LEU A 255 26.64 -26.91 -6.67
C LEU A 255 25.35 -26.22 -7.05
N VAL A 256 25.05 -26.21 -8.34
CA VAL A 256 23.84 -25.59 -8.86
C VAL A 256 23.02 -26.56 -9.71
N VAL A 257 21.72 -26.31 -9.80
CA VAL A 257 20.80 -26.97 -10.74
C VAL A 257 19.96 -25.89 -11.45
N SER A 258 19.67 -26.07 -12.74
CA SER A 258 18.87 -25.10 -13.48
C SER A 258 17.50 -24.93 -12.81
N GLU A 259 17.04 -23.69 -12.63
CA GLU A 259 15.74 -23.42 -11.99
C GLU A 259 14.59 -24.00 -12.84
N TYR A 260 14.72 -23.88 -14.17
CA TYR A 260 13.77 -24.39 -15.16
C TYR A 260 14.28 -25.66 -15.86
N VAL A 261 13.35 -26.38 -16.49
CA VAL A 261 13.68 -27.46 -17.43
C VAL A 261 14.16 -26.85 -18.73
N LEU A 262 15.43 -27.05 -19.07
CA LEU A 262 16.06 -26.39 -20.22
C LEU A 262 15.84 -27.12 -21.54
N ASP A 263 15.69 -28.45 -21.51
CA ASP A 263 15.50 -29.25 -22.72
C ASP A 263 14.59 -30.45 -22.46
N PHE A 264 14.07 -31.06 -23.52
CA PHE A 264 13.20 -32.23 -23.50
C PHE A 264 13.82 -33.33 -24.35
N LYS A 265 14.51 -34.28 -23.69
CA LYS A 265 15.33 -35.30 -24.38
C LYS A 265 15.24 -36.67 -23.73
N GLN A 266 15.46 -37.70 -24.53
CA GLN A 266 15.71 -39.08 -24.10
C GLN A 266 16.97 -39.17 -23.23
N MET A 267 16.98 -40.10 -22.27
CA MET A 267 18.17 -40.40 -21.46
C MET A 267 19.23 -41.15 -22.27
N ASP A 268 18.81 -42.13 -23.05
CA ASP A 268 19.68 -42.79 -24.03
C ASP A 268 18.86 -43.06 -25.29
N SER A 269 19.46 -42.83 -26.45
CA SER A 269 18.85 -43.03 -27.77
C SER A 269 19.43 -44.26 -28.49
N ALA A 270 20.45 -44.88 -27.91
CA ALA A 270 21.04 -46.10 -28.45
C ALA A 270 20.28 -47.34 -27.94
N PHE A 271 19.72 -48.13 -28.86
CA PHE A 271 19.13 -49.43 -28.53
C PHE A 271 20.22 -50.43 -28.13
N ARG A 272 20.45 -50.60 -26.81
CA ARG A 272 21.48 -51.49 -26.26
C ARG A 272 20.92 -52.37 -25.14
N GLU A 273 21.57 -53.53 -24.92
CA GLU A 273 21.14 -54.54 -23.94
C GLU A 273 21.38 -54.11 -22.49
N VAL A 274 22.26 -53.14 -22.27
CA VAL A 274 22.57 -52.59 -20.95
C VAL A 274 22.77 -51.09 -21.03
N GLU A 275 22.06 -50.35 -20.17
CA GLU A 275 21.92 -48.90 -20.24
C GLU A 275 22.45 -48.28 -18.94
N TYR A 276 23.59 -47.60 -19.04
CA TYR A 276 24.23 -46.94 -17.90
C TYR A 276 24.40 -45.46 -18.17
N TRP A 277 24.37 -44.65 -17.11
CA TRP A 277 24.65 -43.22 -17.19
C TRP A 277 25.98 -42.92 -17.91
N GLY A 278 27.03 -43.71 -17.66
CA GLY A 278 28.35 -43.52 -18.29
C GLY A 278 28.33 -43.52 -19.82
N ASP A 279 27.45 -44.34 -20.41
CA ASP A 279 27.34 -44.53 -21.87
C ASP A 279 26.15 -43.77 -22.48
N SER A 280 25.42 -42.99 -21.66
CA SER A 280 24.22 -42.25 -22.06
C SER A 280 24.50 -41.23 -23.17
N SER A 281 23.62 -41.18 -24.18
CA SER A 281 23.64 -40.13 -25.19
C SER A 281 23.31 -38.76 -24.59
N LEU A 282 22.43 -38.68 -23.58
CA LEU A 282 22.15 -37.45 -22.84
C LEU A 282 23.37 -36.94 -22.07
N ARG A 283 24.11 -37.83 -21.37
CA ARG A 283 25.37 -37.46 -20.71
C ARG A 283 26.39 -36.91 -21.70
N SER A 284 26.49 -37.54 -22.87
CA SER A 284 27.39 -37.11 -23.95
C SER A 284 27.01 -35.72 -24.46
N TRP A 285 25.72 -35.48 -24.70
CA TRP A 285 25.18 -34.18 -25.10
C TRP A 285 25.44 -33.10 -24.03
N LEU A 286 25.18 -33.40 -22.75
CA LEU A 286 25.42 -32.48 -21.64
C LEU A 286 26.88 -32.03 -21.56
N ASN A 287 27.83 -32.96 -21.77
CA ASN A 287 29.26 -32.69 -21.63
C ASN A 287 29.95 -32.24 -22.94
N GLN A 288 29.20 -32.12 -24.04
CA GLN A 288 29.71 -31.69 -25.34
C GLN A 288 28.88 -30.54 -25.88
N ASP A 289 27.71 -30.82 -26.44
CA ASP A 289 26.89 -29.84 -27.13
C ASP A 289 26.33 -28.80 -26.17
N PHE A 290 25.71 -29.21 -25.07
CA PHE A 290 25.14 -28.29 -24.08
C PHE A 290 26.20 -27.35 -23.52
N ILE A 291 27.35 -27.87 -23.07
CA ILE A 291 28.44 -27.02 -22.57
C ILE A 291 28.91 -26.00 -23.61
N ASN A 292 29.02 -26.40 -24.88
CA ASN A 292 29.52 -25.53 -25.94
C ASN A 292 28.49 -24.52 -26.43
N ILE A 293 27.20 -24.85 -26.33
CA ILE A 293 26.10 -23.94 -26.64
C ILE A 293 25.90 -22.95 -25.50
N SER A 294 25.99 -23.42 -24.25
CA SER A 294 25.52 -22.65 -23.10
C SER A 294 26.53 -21.75 -22.42
N PHE A 295 27.81 -22.02 -22.58
CA PHE A 295 28.85 -21.30 -21.85
C PHE A 295 29.89 -20.76 -22.81
N VAL A 296 30.36 -19.53 -22.56
CA VAL A 296 31.56 -19.00 -23.23
C VAL A 296 32.83 -19.63 -22.65
N ASP A 297 33.97 -19.45 -23.29
CA ASP A 297 35.20 -20.17 -22.89
C ASP A 297 35.63 -19.86 -21.45
N ASP A 298 35.54 -18.59 -21.01
CA ASP A 298 35.83 -18.20 -19.62
C ASP A 298 34.87 -18.88 -18.63
N GLU A 299 33.57 -18.94 -18.93
CA GLU A 299 32.59 -19.66 -18.11
C GLU A 299 32.88 -21.18 -18.07
N LYS A 300 33.32 -21.79 -19.18
CA LYS A 300 33.69 -23.23 -19.20
C LYS A 300 34.89 -23.56 -18.31
N GLU A 301 35.78 -22.60 -18.07
CA GLU A 301 36.91 -22.74 -17.14
C GLU A 301 36.44 -22.75 -15.68
N MET A 302 35.35 -22.04 -15.37
CA MET A 302 34.73 -22.03 -14.03
C MET A 302 34.00 -23.35 -13.72
N ILE A 303 33.59 -24.11 -14.74
CA ILE A 303 32.88 -25.39 -14.54
C ILE A 303 33.86 -26.50 -14.18
N SER A 304 33.79 -26.96 -12.93
CA SER A 304 34.67 -27.99 -12.39
C SER A 304 34.27 -29.40 -12.84
N PRO A 305 35.20 -30.23 -13.36
CA PRO A 305 34.95 -31.64 -13.53
C PRO A 305 34.88 -32.33 -12.16
N VAL A 306 33.83 -33.13 -11.92
CA VAL A 306 33.60 -33.82 -10.65
C VAL A 306 33.41 -35.32 -10.84
N SER A 307 33.83 -36.10 -9.85
CA SER A 307 33.54 -37.53 -9.83
C SER A 307 32.09 -37.76 -9.42
N VAL A 308 31.25 -38.12 -10.39
CA VAL A 308 29.84 -38.41 -10.19
C VAL A 308 29.67 -39.88 -9.82
N LYS A 309 29.08 -40.14 -8.66
CA LYS A 309 28.86 -41.50 -8.14
C LYS A 309 27.58 -42.08 -8.71
N ASN A 310 27.69 -42.99 -9.67
CA ASN A 310 26.54 -43.69 -10.24
C ASN A 310 26.37 -45.02 -9.49
N GLN A 311 25.88 -44.92 -8.25
CA GLN A 311 25.61 -46.11 -7.44
C GLN A 311 24.18 -46.59 -7.68
N VAL A 312 23.99 -47.88 -7.43
CA VAL A 312 22.68 -48.51 -7.44
C VAL A 312 21.92 -47.99 -6.24
N TYR A 313 20.73 -47.46 -6.46
CA TYR A 313 19.88 -47.03 -5.36
C TYR A 313 19.23 -48.24 -4.68
N LYS A 314 19.33 -48.35 -3.35
CA LYS A 314 18.67 -49.39 -2.52
C LYS A 314 18.80 -50.84 -3.08
N ASN A 315 17.69 -51.59 -3.13
CA ASN A 315 17.60 -53.02 -3.47
C ASN A 315 17.48 -53.28 -4.99
N HIS A 316 17.80 -52.30 -5.84
CA HIS A 316 17.77 -52.53 -7.29
C HIS A 316 18.89 -53.50 -7.70
N VAL A 317 18.60 -54.35 -8.69
CA VAL A 317 19.50 -55.45 -9.12
C VAL A 317 20.47 -54.98 -10.20
N THR A 318 20.24 -53.79 -10.77
CA THR A 318 21.11 -53.17 -11.77
C THR A 318 22.47 -52.85 -11.19
N VAL A 319 23.53 -52.88 -12.00
CA VAL A 319 24.85 -52.33 -11.62
C VAL A 319 24.89 -50.86 -12.06
N GLY A 320 25.40 -49.96 -11.23
CA GLY A 320 25.31 -48.51 -11.48
C GLY A 320 26.21 -47.97 -12.59
N GLY A 321 26.79 -48.83 -13.43
CA GLY A 321 27.66 -48.40 -14.54
C GLY A 321 29.02 -47.81 -14.14
N GLY A 322 29.30 -47.65 -12.83
CA GLY A 322 30.56 -47.11 -12.31
C GLY A 322 30.58 -45.58 -12.27
N ASN A 323 31.53 -45.02 -11.50
CA ASN A 323 31.67 -43.57 -11.38
C ASN A 323 32.11 -42.95 -12.72
N THR A 324 31.59 -41.77 -13.01
CA THR A 324 31.97 -40.95 -14.16
C THR A 324 32.74 -39.71 -13.68
N VAL A 325 33.37 -39.01 -14.64
CA VAL A 325 33.90 -37.65 -14.41
C VAL A 325 33.16 -36.74 -15.38
N ASP A 326 32.34 -35.85 -14.82
CA ASP A 326 31.40 -35.03 -15.56
C ASP A 326 31.58 -33.55 -15.18
N LYS A 327 31.44 -32.65 -16.14
CA LYS A 327 31.32 -31.20 -15.90
C LYS A 327 29.86 -30.82 -15.66
N VAL A 328 28.96 -31.42 -16.44
CA VAL A 328 27.51 -31.25 -16.32
C VAL A 328 26.86 -32.62 -16.19
N PHE A 329 25.94 -32.76 -15.24
CA PHE A 329 25.29 -34.02 -14.89
C PHE A 329 23.82 -33.79 -14.50
N LEU A 330 23.08 -34.86 -14.24
CA LEU A 330 21.76 -34.78 -13.60
C LEU A 330 21.86 -35.24 -12.14
N LEU A 331 20.99 -34.75 -11.27
CA LEU A 331 20.95 -35.23 -9.89
C LEU A 331 20.55 -36.72 -9.84
N SER A 332 21.10 -37.44 -8.87
CA SER A 332 20.60 -38.76 -8.45
C SER A 332 19.42 -38.61 -7.50
N ILE A 333 18.72 -39.72 -7.21
CA ILE A 333 17.69 -39.77 -6.16
C ILE A 333 18.25 -39.28 -4.82
N GLU A 334 19.42 -39.78 -4.40
CA GLU A 334 20.03 -39.40 -3.11
C GLU A 334 20.36 -37.90 -3.04
N GLU A 335 20.84 -37.32 -4.14
CA GLU A 335 21.10 -35.87 -4.22
C GLU A 335 19.78 -35.08 -4.21
N ALA A 336 18.75 -35.53 -4.93
CA ALA A 336 17.44 -34.89 -4.92
C ALA A 336 16.74 -34.99 -3.55
N GLU A 337 16.93 -36.08 -2.81
CA GLU A 337 16.45 -36.23 -1.43
C GLU A 337 17.29 -35.39 -0.44
N LYS A 338 18.60 -35.27 -0.67
CA LYS A 338 19.50 -34.48 0.17
C LYS A 338 19.23 -32.98 0.06
N TYR A 339 19.11 -32.47 -1.16
CA TYR A 339 19.10 -31.03 -1.42
C TYR A 339 17.71 -30.40 -1.47
N PHE A 340 16.66 -31.20 -1.66
CA PHE A 340 15.29 -30.73 -1.61
C PHE A 340 14.55 -31.43 -0.46
N LEU A 341 14.16 -30.65 0.55
CA LEU A 341 13.57 -31.16 1.78
C LEU A 341 12.09 -31.52 1.59
N THR A 342 11.42 -30.87 0.64
CA THR A 342 10.00 -31.07 0.35
C THR A 342 9.76 -31.38 -1.13
N ASN A 343 8.55 -31.84 -1.45
CA ASN A 343 8.15 -32.01 -2.84
C ASN A 343 8.05 -30.65 -3.54
N GLU A 344 7.53 -29.64 -2.86
CA GLU A 344 7.37 -28.28 -3.38
C GLU A 344 8.70 -27.70 -3.86
N GLU A 345 9.79 -27.94 -3.14
CA GLU A 345 11.12 -27.50 -3.54
C GLU A 345 11.65 -28.20 -4.80
N ARG A 346 11.20 -29.43 -5.09
CA ARG A 346 11.60 -30.22 -6.27
C ARG A 346 10.84 -29.87 -7.54
N ILE A 347 9.71 -29.19 -7.43
CA ILE A 347 8.90 -28.79 -8.59
C ILE A 347 9.76 -27.91 -9.49
N SER A 348 9.79 -28.26 -10.77
CA SER A 348 10.40 -27.48 -11.84
C SER A 348 9.36 -27.15 -12.89
N ARG A 349 9.62 -26.10 -13.66
CA ARG A 349 8.71 -25.64 -14.70
C ARG A 349 9.29 -25.80 -16.09
N ALA A 350 8.40 -26.07 -17.03
CA ALA A 350 8.66 -26.04 -18.45
C ALA A 350 8.94 -24.62 -18.92
N THR A 351 9.91 -24.47 -19.80
CA THR A 351 10.13 -23.25 -20.58
C THR A 351 9.24 -23.26 -21.84
N ALA A 352 9.04 -22.11 -22.47
CA ALA A 352 8.28 -22.06 -23.73
C ALA A 352 8.96 -22.91 -24.82
N TYR A 353 10.30 -22.91 -24.86
CA TYR A 353 11.11 -23.77 -25.72
C TYR A 353 10.77 -25.25 -25.55
N THR A 354 10.79 -25.79 -24.33
CA THR A 354 10.51 -27.21 -24.09
C THR A 354 9.06 -27.61 -24.40
N ASN A 355 8.11 -26.71 -24.19
CA ASN A 355 6.71 -26.95 -24.58
C ASN A 355 6.59 -27.06 -26.11
N GLU A 356 7.31 -26.24 -26.88
CA GLU A 356 7.33 -26.34 -28.35
C GLU A 356 7.98 -27.64 -28.83
N GLN A 357 8.94 -28.20 -28.06
CA GLN A 357 9.50 -29.54 -28.31
C GLN A 357 8.53 -30.70 -27.99
N GLY A 358 7.30 -30.40 -27.54
CA GLY A 358 6.27 -31.38 -27.26
C GLY A 358 6.21 -31.87 -25.81
N MET A 359 6.90 -31.20 -24.88
CA MET A 359 6.81 -31.53 -23.47
C MET A 359 5.42 -31.22 -22.92
N TYR A 360 4.86 -32.15 -22.14
CA TYR A 360 3.64 -31.89 -21.39
C TYR A 360 3.94 -31.16 -20.08
N SER A 361 3.21 -30.08 -19.82
CA SER A 361 3.23 -29.34 -18.56
C SER A 361 1.81 -29.03 -18.07
N TYR A 362 1.66 -28.84 -16.75
CA TYR A 362 0.39 -28.47 -16.13
C TYR A 362 0.13 -26.96 -16.26
N SER A 363 -1.02 -26.49 -15.77
CA SER A 363 -1.42 -25.08 -15.90
C SER A 363 -0.48 -24.07 -15.22
N ASP A 364 0.30 -24.51 -14.23
CA ASP A 364 1.34 -23.73 -13.55
C ASP A 364 2.75 -23.97 -14.14
N SER A 365 2.78 -24.55 -15.34
CA SER A 365 3.97 -25.02 -16.06
C SER A 365 4.76 -26.13 -15.37
N SER A 366 4.28 -26.71 -14.26
CA SER A 366 4.97 -27.82 -13.60
C SER A 366 5.10 -29.02 -14.54
N CYS A 367 6.25 -29.69 -14.50
CA CYS A 367 6.57 -30.77 -15.43
C CYS A 367 7.51 -31.82 -14.81
N LEU A 368 7.65 -32.92 -15.54
CA LEU A 368 8.49 -34.05 -15.16
C LEU A 368 9.94 -33.79 -15.57
N TRP A 369 10.90 -34.13 -14.71
CA TRP A 369 12.33 -34.04 -15.04
C TRP A 369 13.16 -35.23 -14.56
N TRP A 370 14.23 -35.53 -15.30
CA TRP A 370 15.07 -36.71 -15.14
C TRP A 370 15.97 -36.70 -13.90
N LEU A 371 16.17 -37.88 -13.32
CA LEU A 371 17.27 -38.20 -12.41
C LEU A 371 18.19 -39.23 -13.08
N ARG A 372 19.51 -39.14 -12.84
CA ARG A 372 20.48 -40.10 -13.43
C ARG A 372 20.48 -41.48 -12.77
N SER A 373 19.67 -41.70 -11.74
CA SER A 373 19.61 -42.98 -11.02
C SER A 373 18.88 -44.03 -11.87
N PRO A 374 19.58 -45.11 -12.31
CA PRO A 374 18.95 -46.17 -13.09
C PRO A 374 18.16 -47.12 -12.19
N ASN A 375 17.20 -47.83 -12.78
CA ASN A 375 16.47 -48.94 -12.18
C ASN A 375 16.29 -50.08 -13.20
N ASN A 376 15.50 -51.10 -12.85
CA ASN A 376 15.30 -52.29 -13.71
C ASN A 376 14.56 -52.03 -15.03
N ILE A 377 13.85 -50.89 -15.17
CA ILE A 377 12.98 -50.57 -16.31
C ILE A 377 13.33 -49.24 -17.00
N GLY A 378 14.35 -48.52 -16.52
CA GLY A 378 14.80 -47.24 -17.05
C GLY A 378 15.45 -46.36 -15.99
N TYR A 379 15.06 -45.08 -15.94
CA TYR A 379 15.66 -44.07 -15.06
C TYR A 379 14.63 -43.37 -14.19
N ALA A 380 15.02 -43.04 -12.96
CA ALA A 380 14.19 -42.30 -12.03
C ALA A 380 13.93 -40.87 -12.51
N TYR A 381 12.88 -40.27 -11.99
CA TYR A 381 12.48 -38.91 -12.34
C TYR A 381 11.74 -38.25 -11.17
N VAL A 382 11.56 -36.94 -11.27
CA VAL A 382 10.69 -36.16 -10.40
C VAL A 382 9.42 -35.82 -11.17
N SER A 383 8.27 -36.16 -10.60
CA SER A 383 6.95 -35.86 -11.16
C SER A 383 6.64 -34.36 -11.04
N ALA A 384 5.63 -33.89 -11.76
CA ALA A 384 5.23 -32.47 -11.72
C ALA A 384 4.77 -31.99 -10.32
N ASP A 385 4.33 -32.90 -9.44
CA ASP A 385 4.00 -32.60 -8.05
C ASP A 385 5.21 -32.63 -7.11
N GLY A 386 6.43 -32.81 -7.65
CA GLY A 386 7.69 -32.85 -6.89
C GLY A 386 8.00 -34.21 -6.25
N SER A 387 7.14 -35.21 -6.40
CA SER A 387 7.42 -36.56 -5.91
C SER A 387 8.51 -37.26 -6.72
N ILE A 388 9.42 -37.96 -6.03
CA ILE A 388 10.44 -38.79 -6.69
C ILE A 388 9.81 -40.14 -7.05
N ASN A 389 9.92 -40.53 -8.32
CA ASN A 389 9.51 -41.84 -8.78
C ASN A 389 10.73 -42.74 -9.01
N GLU A 390 10.99 -43.63 -8.04
CA GLU A 390 12.06 -44.64 -8.10
C GLU A 390 11.78 -45.73 -9.16
N GLY A 391 10.50 -45.95 -9.50
CA GLY A 391 10.05 -46.89 -10.53
C GLY A 391 10.43 -46.46 -11.94
N GLY A 392 10.66 -45.16 -12.14
CA GLY A 392 11.26 -44.60 -13.35
C GLY A 392 10.45 -44.75 -14.63
N ILE A 393 11.00 -44.21 -15.71
CA ILE A 393 10.49 -44.37 -17.08
C ILE A 393 11.61 -44.85 -17.99
N ASN A 394 11.23 -45.47 -19.11
CA ASN A 394 12.16 -46.04 -20.06
C ASN A 394 13.11 -44.95 -20.63
N CYS A 395 14.39 -45.27 -20.82
CA CYS A 395 15.42 -44.32 -21.26
C CYS A 395 15.15 -43.68 -22.65
N TRP A 396 14.34 -44.31 -23.50
CA TRP A 396 13.92 -43.82 -24.82
C TRP A 396 12.71 -42.87 -24.76
N SER A 397 12.12 -42.67 -23.58
CA SER A 397 11.05 -41.68 -23.42
C SER A 397 11.67 -40.30 -23.30
N ASP A 398 11.07 -39.28 -23.92
CA ASP A 398 11.50 -37.91 -23.69
C ASP A 398 11.02 -37.42 -22.32
N SER A 399 11.88 -36.67 -21.63
CA SER A 399 11.56 -36.07 -20.34
C SER A 399 12.43 -34.83 -20.11
N GLY A 400 12.02 -34.00 -19.15
CA GLY A 400 12.68 -32.74 -18.85
C GLY A 400 14.12 -32.92 -18.38
N VAL A 401 15.01 -32.12 -18.93
CA VAL A 401 16.43 -32.06 -18.56
C VAL A 401 16.65 -30.86 -17.64
N ARG A 402 17.08 -31.14 -16.40
CA ARG A 402 17.60 -30.13 -15.46
C ARG A 402 19.08 -30.38 -15.20
N PRO A 403 19.98 -29.70 -15.93
CA PRO A 403 21.40 -29.82 -15.71
C PRO A 403 21.79 -29.38 -14.29
N ALA A 404 22.81 -30.03 -13.74
CA ALA A 404 23.50 -29.65 -12.53
C ALA A 404 25.01 -29.62 -12.77
N LEU A 405 25.70 -28.70 -12.11
CA LEU A 405 27.15 -28.52 -12.26
C LEU A 405 27.76 -27.82 -11.04
N TRP A 406 29.09 -27.93 -10.90
CA TRP A 406 29.85 -27.22 -9.89
C TRP A 406 30.56 -26.02 -10.52
N ILE A 407 30.30 -24.83 -10.00
CA ILE A 407 30.93 -23.58 -10.45
C ILE A 407 32.00 -23.16 -9.44
N ASP A 408 33.21 -22.88 -9.91
CA ASP A 408 34.25 -22.21 -9.14
C ASP A 408 33.95 -20.71 -9.07
N VAL A 409 33.68 -20.21 -7.86
CA VAL A 409 33.25 -18.83 -7.62
C VAL A 409 34.40 -17.87 -7.33
N ASN A 410 35.66 -18.33 -7.36
CA ASN A 410 36.80 -17.43 -7.21
C ASN A 410 36.91 -16.45 -8.39
N GLN A 411 36.43 -16.84 -9.57
CA GLN A 411 36.48 -16.04 -10.79
C GLN A 411 35.25 -15.12 -10.97
N PHE A 412 34.25 -15.20 -10.09
CA PHE A 412 33.05 -14.34 -10.17
C PHE A 412 33.34 -12.85 -9.96
N SER A 413 34.51 -12.48 -9.43
CA SER A 413 34.86 -11.07 -9.15
C SER A 413 35.38 -10.28 -10.36
N GLU A 414 35.33 -10.84 -11.58
CA GLU A 414 35.79 -10.17 -12.81
C GLU A 414 34.69 -9.92 -13.86
N MET A 415 33.42 -10.22 -13.55
CA MET A 415 32.24 -9.90 -14.38
C MET A 415 31.45 -8.74 -13.81
#